data_AF-A0A699T3X3-F1
#
_entry.id   AF-A0A699T3X3-F1
#
_cell.length_a   1.000
_cell.length_b   1.000
_cell.length_c   1.000
_cell.angle_alpha   90.00
_cell.angle_beta   90.00
_cell.angle_gamma   90.00
#
_symmetry.space_group_name_H-M   'P 1'
#
loop_
_entity.id
_entity.type
_entity.pdbx_description
1 polymer ?
#
loop_
_entity_poly.entity_id
_entity_poly.type
_entity_poly.pdbx_seq_one_letter_code
_entity_poly.pdbx_strand_id
1 'polypeptide(L)'
;IVDVLVSKDRNNSRLKIVSCIKARKYIRNGCELFLAQVTKQGSNEKRLEDVPVIRDFPEVFPDELPGLPPPRQVEFCIDLIPGAAPVARAPYRLAPSEMKELSEQLRDIYGLDESHVQAIS
;
A
#
# COMPACT_ATOMS: atom_id res chain seq x y z
N ILE A 1 9.71 0.65 22.93
CA ILE A 1 10.06 1.46 24.12
C ILE A 1 11.47 1.06 24.51
N VAL A 2 12.38 2.02 24.72
CA VAL A 2 13.78 1.77 25.09
C VAL A 2 14.15 2.70 26.24
N ASP A 3 14.72 2.16 27.31
CA ASP A 3 15.19 2.96 28.44
C ASP A 3 16.68 3.28 28.28
N VAL A 4 17.05 4.54 28.51
CA VAL A 4 18.42 5.04 28.40
C VAL A 4 18.83 5.79 29.66
N LEU A 5 20.06 5.56 30.12
CA LEU A 5 20.66 6.30 31.23
C LEU A 5 21.34 7.55 30.70
N VAL A 6 21.02 8.69 31.31
CA VAL A 6 21.54 10.00 30.93
C VAL A 6 22.17 10.65 32.15
N SER A 7 23.39 11.18 32.00
CA SER A 7 24.08 11.90 33.08
C SER A 7 24.24 13.38 32.72
N LYS A 8 24.11 14.25 33.73
CA LYS A 8 24.41 15.67 33.62
C LYS A 8 25.87 15.90 34.00
N ASP A 9 26.63 16.47 33.09
CA ASP A 9 28.03 16.81 33.36
C ASP A 9 28.10 17.99 34.34
N ARG A 10 28.96 17.93 35.36
CA ARG A 10 29.09 19.03 36.34
C ARG A 10 29.73 20.27 35.74
N ASN A 11 30.55 20.10 34.69
CA ASN A 11 31.28 21.20 34.05
C ASN A 11 30.59 21.70 32.77
N ASN A 12 29.47 21.10 32.36
CA ASN A 12 28.80 21.41 31.10
C ASN A 12 27.30 21.10 31.23
N SER A 13 26.43 22.04 30.84
CA SER A 13 24.97 21.88 30.90
C SER A 13 24.40 20.79 29.96
N ARG A 14 25.25 20.09 29.20
CA ARG A 14 24.86 19.05 28.26
C ARG A 14 24.64 17.69 28.95
N LEU A 15 23.48 17.12 28.65
CA LEU A 15 23.13 15.73 28.97
C LEU A 15 23.90 14.77 28.07
N LYS A 16 24.38 13.65 28.63
CA LYS A 16 25.11 12.59 27.91
C LYS A 16 24.49 11.23 28.18
N ILE A 17 24.24 10.46 27.12
CA ILE A 17 23.85 9.04 27.24
C ILE A 17 25.06 8.25 27.75
N VAL A 18 24.86 7.40 28.74
CA VAL A 18 25.93 6.66 29.42
C VAL A 18 25.62 5.17 29.50
N SER A 19 26.67 4.34 29.44
CA SER A 19 26.54 2.90 29.70
C SER A 19 26.30 2.64 31.19
N CYS A 20 25.75 1.47 31.51
CA CYS A 20 25.52 1.03 32.90
C CYS A 20 26.79 1.02 33.76
N ILE A 21 27.93 0.66 33.17
CA ILE A 21 29.23 0.64 33.85
C ILE A 21 29.68 2.05 34.23
N LYS A 22 29.56 3.01 33.29
CA LYS A 22 29.89 4.42 33.56
C LYS A 22 28.89 5.04 34.53
N ALA A 23 27.62 4.68 34.43
CA ALA A 23 26.59 5.14 35.33
C ALA A 23 26.91 4.78 36.79
N ARG A 24 27.34 3.53 37.05
CA ARG A 24 27.75 3.08 38.39
C ARG A 24 28.95 3.86 38.94
N LYS A 25 29.90 4.25 38.07
CA LYS A 25 31.02 5.12 38.44
C LYS A 25 30.54 6.54 38.80
N TYR A 26 29.63 7.10 38.02
CA TYR A 26 29.10 8.44 38.22
C TYR A 26 28.24 8.57 39.48
N ILE A 27 27.43 7.56 39.79
CA ILE A 27 26.70 7.48 41.07
C ILE A 27 27.68 7.55 42.26
N ARG A 28 28.76 6.76 42.22
CA ARG A 28 29.78 6.76 43.28
C ARG A 28 30.49 8.11 43.43
N ASN A 29 30.60 8.89 42.35
CA ASN A 29 31.19 10.23 42.36
C ASN A 29 30.17 11.33 42.72
N GLY A 30 28.93 10.97 43.05
CA GLY A 30 27.85 11.89 43.42
C GLY A 30 27.28 12.67 42.23
N CYS A 31 27.45 12.21 41.00
CA CYS A 31 26.83 12.84 39.84
C CYS A 31 25.33 12.47 39.75
N GLU A 32 24.54 13.37 39.18
CA GLU A 32 23.12 13.13 38.91
C GLU A 32 22.94 12.28 37.63
N LEU A 33 22.03 11.30 37.72
CA LEU A 33 21.61 10.48 36.60
C LEU A 33 20.09 10.49 36.47
N PHE A 34 19.64 10.43 35.22
CA PHE A 34 18.24 10.38 34.84
C PHE A 34 18.00 9.13 34.00
N LEU A 35 16.88 8.45 34.24
CA LEU A 35 16.38 7.41 33.36
C LEU A 35 15.41 8.07 32.37
N ALA A 36 15.72 7.98 31.08
CA ALA A 36 14.87 8.49 30.03
C ALA A 36 14.23 7.32 29.29
N GLN A 37 12.91 7.38 29.14
CA GLN A 37 12.17 6.41 28.34
C GLN A 37 11.98 6.97 26.93
N VAL A 38 12.47 6.24 25.93
CA VAL A 38 12.29 6.55 24.52
C VAL A 38 11.16 5.68 23.98
N THR A 39 10.04 6.31 23.66
CA THR A 39 8.93 5.67 22.97
C THR A 39 8.99 6.05 21.49
N LYS A 40 8.84 5.06 20.60
CA LYS A 40 8.54 5.37 19.20
C LYS A 40 7.11 5.87 19.22
N GLN A 41 6.92 7.15 18.96
CA GLN A 41 5.58 7.66 18.65
C GLN A 41 5.09 6.83 17.47
N GLY A 42 3.93 6.18 17.60
CA GLY A 42 3.32 5.50 16.47
C GLY A 42 3.21 6.53 15.36
N SER A 43 4.03 6.40 14.32
CA SER A 43 3.75 7.14 13.10
C SER A 43 2.37 6.69 12.72
N ASN A 44 1.40 7.61 12.67
CA ASN A 44 0.18 7.35 11.91
C ASN A 44 0.69 6.80 10.58
N GLU A 45 0.39 5.53 10.30
CA GLU A 45 0.76 4.94 9.03
C GLU A 45 0.22 5.88 7.96
N LYS A 46 1.09 6.30 7.04
CA LYS A 46 0.66 7.19 5.97
C LYS A 46 -0.44 6.46 5.21
N ARG A 47 -1.66 6.97 5.29
CA ARG A 47 -2.81 6.41 4.60
C ARG A 47 -2.72 6.82 3.13
N LEU A 48 -3.37 6.08 2.23
CA LEU A 48 -3.43 6.49 0.83
C LEU A 48 -4.10 7.86 0.70
N GLU A 49 -5.06 8.14 1.57
CA GLU A 49 -5.75 9.42 1.72
C GLU A 49 -4.83 10.59 2.12
N ASP A 50 -3.60 10.34 2.59
CA ASP A 50 -2.61 11.38 2.85
C ASP A 50 -1.90 11.85 1.56
N VAL A 51 -2.06 11.13 0.44
CA VAL A 51 -1.53 11.52 -0.87
C VAL A 51 -2.43 12.62 -1.44
N PRO A 52 -1.90 13.84 -1.71
CA PRO A 52 -2.72 14.97 -2.14
C PRO A 52 -3.61 14.66 -3.34
N VAL A 53 -3.08 13.95 -4.35
CA VAL A 53 -3.83 13.61 -5.56
C VAL A 53 -5.01 12.66 -5.28
N ILE A 54 -4.86 11.71 -4.35
CA ILE A 54 -5.95 10.78 -4.01
C ILE A 54 -7.03 11.51 -3.20
N ARG A 55 -6.59 12.36 -2.25
CA ARG A 55 -7.50 13.17 -1.43
C ARG A 55 -8.28 14.20 -2.24
N ASP A 56 -7.63 14.83 -3.21
CA ASP A 56 -8.21 15.91 -3.99
C ASP A 56 -9.12 15.35 -5.13
N PHE A 57 -9.01 14.06 -5.47
CA PHE A 57 -9.80 13.37 -6.52
C PHE A 57 -10.31 11.99 -6.07
N PRO A 58 -11.12 11.90 -4.99
CA PRO A 58 -11.59 10.61 -4.46
C PRO A 58 -12.46 9.84 -5.45
N GLU A 59 -13.17 10.52 -6.35
CA GLU A 59 -13.99 9.90 -7.40
C GLU A 59 -13.19 9.19 -8.50
N VAL A 60 -11.92 9.55 -8.69
CA VAL A 60 -11.01 8.93 -9.68
C VAL A 60 -10.32 7.71 -9.09
N PHE A 61 -10.21 7.63 -7.76
CA PHE A 61 -9.58 6.54 -7.02
C PHE A 61 -10.56 5.89 -6.04
N PRO A 62 -11.69 5.33 -6.51
CA PRO A 62 -12.62 4.63 -5.63
C PRO A 62 -12.02 3.33 -5.08
N ASP A 63 -12.47 2.90 -3.91
CA ASP A 63 -12.06 1.63 -3.29
C ASP A 63 -12.42 0.42 -4.19
N GLU A 64 -13.48 0.54 -4.98
CA GLU A 64 -13.95 -0.45 -5.96
C GLU A 64 -14.15 0.20 -7.34
N LEU A 65 -13.78 -0.49 -8.42
CA LEU A 65 -13.94 0.02 -9.78
C LEU A 65 -15.42 0.04 -10.21
N PRO A 66 -15.90 1.09 -10.90
CA PRO A 66 -17.32 1.26 -11.25
C PRO A 66 -17.82 0.32 -12.39
N GLY A 67 -17.15 -0.81 -12.63
CA GLY A 67 -17.48 -1.74 -13.71
C GLY A 67 -17.11 -1.21 -15.10
N LEU A 68 -17.91 -1.55 -16.10
CA LEU A 68 -17.70 -1.07 -17.47
C LEU A 68 -17.88 0.46 -17.56
N PRO A 69 -17.03 1.14 -18.35
CA PRO A 69 -17.22 2.56 -18.58
C PRO A 69 -18.58 2.81 -19.24
N PRO A 70 -19.25 3.94 -18.92
CA PRO A 70 -20.51 4.28 -19.53
C PRO A 70 -20.38 4.39 -21.06
N PRO A 71 -21.48 4.18 -21.81
CA PRO A 71 -21.48 4.36 -23.25
C PRO A 71 -20.90 5.72 -23.64
N ARG A 72 -19.87 5.70 -24.48
CA ARG A 72 -19.25 6.93 -24.98
C ARG A 72 -20.17 7.57 -26.03
N GLN A 73 -20.27 8.90 -26.02
CA GLN A 73 -21.06 9.64 -27.00
C GLN A 73 -20.47 9.56 -28.42
N VAL A 74 -19.19 9.19 -28.54
CA VAL A 74 -18.49 9.05 -29.81
C VAL A 74 -18.11 7.59 -30.00
N GLU A 75 -18.44 7.06 -31.17
CA GLU A 75 -18.00 5.75 -31.60
C GLU A 75 -16.52 5.81 -32.02
N PHE A 76 -15.72 4.91 -31.48
CA PHE A 76 -14.32 4.76 -31.88
C PHE A 76 -14.27 3.70 -32.98
N CYS A 77 -13.96 4.11 -34.20
CA CYS A 77 -13.74 3.20 -35.32
C CYS A 77 -12.29 2.70 -35.31
N ILE A 78 -12.09 1.42 -35.64
CA ILE A 78 -10.76 0.86 -35.89
C ILE A 78 -10.56 0.84 -37.41
N ASP A 79 -9.76 1.78 -37.91
CA ASP A 79 -9.42 1.82 -39.33
C ASP A 79 -8.43 0.70 -39.66
N LEU A 80 -8.81 -0.14 -40.62
CA LEU A 80 -7.94 -1.20 -41.12
C LEU A 80 -7.13 -0.71 -42.30
N ILE A 81 -5.86 -1.07 -42.35
CA ILE A 81 -5.04 -0.89 -43.55
C ILE A 81 -5.66 -1.74 -44.68
N PRO A 82 -5.83 -1.20 -45.90
CA PRO A 82 -6.37 -1.97 -47.01
C PRO A 82 -5.66 -3.31 -47.21
N GLY A 83 -6.43 -4.40 -47.28
CA GLY A 83 -5.90 -5.77 -47.41
C GLY A 83 -5.58 -6.48 -46.08
N ALA A 84 -5.78 -5.84 -44.93
CA ALA A 84 -5.68 -6.50 -43.63
C ALA A 84 -6.80 -7.55 -43.47
N ALA A 85 -6.42 -8.79 -43.17
CA ALA A 85 -7.34 -9.88 -42.89
C ALA A 85 -7.52 -10.06 -41.36
N PRO A 86 -8.70 -10.49 -40.88
CA PRO A 86 -8.89 -10.84 -39.47
C PRO A 86 -7.92 -11.92 -39.02
N VAL A 87 -7.38 -11.77 -37.82
CA VAL A 87 -6.48 -12.76 -37.22
C VAL A 87 -7.28 -13.65 -36.27
N ALA A 88 -7.35 -14.94 -36.58
CA ALA A 88 -7.86 -15.96 -35.67
C ALA A 88 -6.69 -16.77 -35.11
N ARG A 89 -6.58 -16.85 -33.78
CA ARG A 89 -5.59 -17.68 -33.08
C ARG A 89 -6.29 -18.50 -32.01
N ALA A 90 -5.83 -19.73 -31.82
CA ALA A 90 -6.29 -20.55 -30.71
C ALA A 90 -5.90 -19.90 -29.37
N PRO A 91 -6.78 -19.94 -28.34
CA PRO A 91 -6.42 -19.49 -27.00
C PRO A 91 -5.22 -20.25 -26.44
N TYR A 92 -4.44 -19.59 -25.59
CA TYR A 92 -3.38 -20.25 -24.84
C TYR A 92 -3.98 -21.22 -23.80
N ARG A 93 -3.23 -22.28 -23.49
CA ARG A 93 -3.60 -23.20 -22.41
C ARG A 93 -3.30 -22.52 -21.07
N LEU A 94 -4.34 -22.36 -20.25
CA LEU A 94 -4.25 -21.87 -18.88
C LEU A 94 -4.31 -23.04 -17.91
N ALA A 95 -3.61 -22.92 -16.78
CA ALA A 95 -3.80 -23.83 -15.66
C ALA A 95 -5.20 -23.65 -15.04
N PRO A 96 -5.73 -24.66 -14.31
CA PRO A 96 -7.06 -24.54 -13.70
C PRO A 96 -7.25 -23.32 -12.80
N SER A 97 -6.21 -22.89 -12.06
CA SER A 97 -6.26 -21.69 -11.21
C SER A 97 -6.38 -20.40 -12.01
N GLU A 98 -5.63 -20.27 -13.10
CA GLU A 98 -5.65 -19.11 -13.99
C GLU A 98 -6.98 -19.01 -14.74
N MET A 99 -7.54 -20.15 -15.14
CA MET A 99 -8.84 -20.21 -15.78
C MET A 99 -9.96 -19.77 -14.83
N LYS A 100 -9.88 -20.18 -13.55
CA LYS A 100 -10.79 -19.72 -12.51
C LYS A 100 -10.69 -18.21 -12.31
N GLU A 101 -9.48 -17.67 -12.13
CA GLU A 101 -9.27 -16.23 -11.97
C GLU A 101 -9.80 -15.43 -13.17
N LEU A 102 -9.52 -15.88 -14.40
CA LEU A 102 -10.04 -15.25 -15.61
C LEU A 102 -11.58 -15.25 -15.63
N SER A 103 -12.22 -16.35 -15.22
CA SER A 103 -13.68 -16.42 -15.16
C SER A 103 -14.28 -15.47 -14.12
N GLU A 104 -13.64 -15.31 -12.97
CA GLU A 104 -14.04 -14.36 -11.92
C GLU A 104 -13.93 -12.92 -12.44
N GLN A 105 -12.81 -12.56 -13.07
CA GLN A 105 -12.63 -11.23 -13.65
C GLN A 105 -13.66 -10.92 -14.75
N LEU A 106 -13.96 -11.88 -15.62
CA LEU A 106 -14.99 -11.70 -16.65
C LEU A 106 -16.37 -11.51 -16.03
N ARG A 107 -16.70 -12.25 -14.97
CA ARG A 107 -17.96 -12.08 -14.24
C ARG A 107 -18.10 -10.67 -13.69
N ASP A 108 -17.04 -10.15 -13.07
CA ASP A 108 -17.00 -8.81 -12.49
C ASP A 108 -17.16 -7.73 -13.56
N ILE A 109 -16.51 -7.89 -14.72
CA ILE A 109 -16.62 -6.94 -15.84
C ILE A 109 -18.04 -6.89 -16.41
N TYR A 110 -18.65 -8.05 -16.65
CA TYR A 110 -19.96 -8.11 -17.30
C TYR A 110 -21.14 -8.01 -16.32
N GLY A 111 -20.88 -7.97 -15.01
CA GLY A 111 -21.93 -7.98 -13.98
C GLY A 111 -22.86 -9.18 -14.13
N LEU A 112 -22.34 -10.31 -14.62
CA LEU A 112 -23.15 -11.50 -14.90
C LEU A 112 -23.36 -12.26 -13.59
N ASP A 113 -24.60 -12.32 -13.11
CA ASP A 113 -24.95 -13.29 -12.08
C ASP A 113 -24.81 -14.72 -12.63
N GLU A 114 -24.56 -15.68 -11.73
CA GLU A 114 -24.32 -17.12 -11.97
C GLU A 114 -25.33 -17.81 -12.94
N SER A 115 -26.46 -17.17 -13.23
CA SER A 115 -27.47 -17.65 -14.18
C SER A 115 -27.03 -17.63 -15.66
N HIS A 116 -25.99 -16.88 -16.04
CA HIS A 116 -25.57 -16.74 -17.44
C HIS A 116 -24.41 -17.66 -17.86
N VAL A 117 -23.71 -18.27 -16.90
CA VAL A 117 -22.55 -19.14 -17.16
C VAL A 117 -22.98 -20.47 -17.81
N GLN A 118 -24.25 -20.86 -17.69
CA GLN A 118 -24.79 -22.11 -18.23
C GLN A 118 -24.93 -22.12 -19.78
N ALA A 119 -24.77 -20.98 -20.47
CA ALA A 119 -25.00 -20.88 -21.91
C ALA A 119 -23.75 -21.18 -22.77
N ILE A 120 -22.60 -21.44 -22.17
CA ILE A 120 -21.32 -21.69 -22.87
C ILE A 120 -20.75 -23.09 -22.54
N SER A 121 -21.60 -24.04 -22.16
CA SER A 121 -21.26 -25.48 -22.10
C SER A 121 -22.15 -26.29 -23.02
#